data_AF-A0A8T1VDH7-F1
#
_entry.id   AF-A0A8T1VDH7-F1
#
_cell.length_a   1.000
_cell.length_b   1.000
_cell.length_c   1.000
_cell.angle_alpha   90.00
_cell.angle_beta   90.00
_cell.angle_gamma   90.00
#
_symmetry.space_group_name_H-M   'P 1'
#
loop_
_entity.id
_entity.type
_entity.pdbx_description
1 polymer ?
#
loop_
_entity_poly.entity_id
_entity_poly.type
_entity_poly.pdbx_seq_one_letter_code
_entity_poly.pdbx_strand_id
1 'polypeptide(L)'
;MCCDRISSARLAVTEWVWNVGSERRLREAIAESGALLLKLISNAMEQANAGEQPGRNGVMSVIVSRMKTNKQEIAPTAVRDISLASLEAGRNTTADALTWLFHTLSRNLRVQMKLRAEIAVKLPKTAESEYSAFRGGPRVCLGRNLAKLELKIVVATLLSRFRLIEEPSQDVRSILELT
;
A
#
# COMPACT_ATOMS: atom_id res chain seq x y z
N MET A 1 0.60 -27.86 1.73
CA MET A 1 1.70 -28.54 1.01
C MET A 1 2.26 -27.71 -0.16
N CYS A 2 1.92 -26.43 -0.31
CA CYS A 2 2.37 -25.58 -1.42
C CYS A 2 3.73 -24.87 -1.18
N CYS A 3 4.20 -24.79 0.08
CA CYS A 3 5.48 -24.12 0.41
C CYS A 3 6.72 -24.90 -0.08
N ASP A 4 6.63 -26.23 -0.17
CA ASP A 4 7.72 -27.09 -0.67
C ASP A 4 7.85 -27.07 -2.21
N ARG A 5 6.81 -26.58 -2.91
CA ARG A 5 6.81 -26.48 -4.37
C ARG A 5 7.51 -25.20 -4.87
N ILE A 6 7.49 -24.13 -4.08
CA ILE A 6 8.22 -22.88 -4.39
C ILE A 6 9.72 -23.03 -4.10
N SER A 7 10.09 -23.75 -3.03
CA SER A 7 11.50 -24.02 -2.71
C SER A 7 12.15 -24.99 -3.69
N SER A 8 11.42 -26.00 -4.19
CA SER A 8 11.93 -26.92 -5.21
C SER A 8 11.97 -26.30 -6.62
N ALA A 9 11.02 -25.42 -6.97
CA ALA A 9 11.08 -24.68 -8.24
C ALA A 9 12.28 -23.71 -8.31
N ARG A 10 12.75 -23.17 -7.17
CA ARG A 10 13.95 -22.31 -7.12
C ARG A 10 15.25 -23.01 -7.56
N LEU A 11 15.31 -24.34 -7.48
CA LEU A 11 16.47 -25.11 -7.95
C LEU A 11 16.33 -25.59 -9.40
N ALA A 12 15.13 -25.53 -9.98
CA ALA A 12 14.82 -26.10 -11.30
C ALA A 12 14.77 -25.07 -12.45
N VAL A 13 14.85 -23.76 -12.17
CA VAL A 13 14.75 -22.71 -13.19
C VAL A 13 16.15 -22.16 -13.52
N THR A 14 16.65 -22.52 -14.70
CA THR A 14 17.93 -22.08 -15.25
C THR A 14 17.98 -20.57 -15.54
N GLU A 15 16.84 -19.88 -15.63
CA GLU A 15 16.77 -18.43 -15.90
C GLU A 15 17.52 -17.58 -14.85
N TRP A 16 17.58 -18.02 -13.59
CA TRP A 16 18.28 -17.33 -12.51
C TRP A 16 19.81 -17.38 -12.65
N VAL A 17 20.35 -18.54 -13.03
CA VAL A 17 21.79 -18.75 -13.21
C VAL A 17 22.32 -17.94 -14.41
N TRP A 18 21.51 -17.83 -15.47
CA TRP A 18 21.93 -17.20 -16.72
C TRP A 18 21.49 -15.74 -16.87
N ASN A 19 20.73 -15.19 -15.91
CA ASN A 19 20.24 -13.80 -15.96
C ASN A 19 19.54 -13.47 -17.29
N VAL A 20 18.62 -14.35 -17.71
CA VAL A 20 17.85 -14.22 -18.96
C VAL A 20 16.35 -14.23 -18.66
N GLY A 21 15.54 -13.73 -19.59
CA GLY A 21 14.08 -13.80 -19.49
C GLY A 21 13.48 -12.92 -18.37
N SER A 22 12.57 -13.50 -17.59
CA SER A 22 11.79 -12.80 -16.57
C SER A 22 12.65 -12.27 -15.40
N GLU A 23 13.68 -13.03 -15.02
CA GLU A 23 14.62 -12.67 -13.95
C GLU A 23 15.43 -11.42 -14.31
N ARG A 24 15.93 -11.34 -15.55
CA ARG A 24 16.67 -10.16 -16.02
C ARG A 24 15.81 -8.90 -15.93
N ARG A 25 14.55 -9.00 -16.38
CA ARG A 25 13.59 -7.89 -16.33
C ARG A 25 13.30 -7.46 -14.90
N LEU A 26 13.17 -8.41 -13.96
CA LEU A 26 13.02 -8.11 -12.54
C LEU A 26 14.24 -7.38 -11.99
N ARG A 27 15.46 -7.84 -12.31
CA ARG A 27 16.72 -7.19 -11.90
C ARG A 27 16.86 -5.78 -12.45
N GLU A 28 16.55 -5.58 -13.72
CA GLU A 28 16.55 -4.26 -14.37
C GLU A 28 15.53 -3.32 -13.69
N ALA A 29 14.30 -3.78 -13.43
CA ALA A 29 13.28 -3.01 -12.73
C ALA A 29 13.67 -2.67 -11.27
N ILE A 30 14.31 -3.60 -10.55
CA ILE A 30 14.84 -3.36 -9.20
C ILE A 30 15.97 -2.31 -9.26
N ALA A 31 16.85 -2.39 -10.25
CA ALA A 31 17.94 -1.43 -10.42
C ALA A 31 17.42 -0.01 -10.75
N GLU A 32 16.44 0.09 -11.66
CA GLU A 32 15.79 1.37 -11.99
C GLU A 32 15.09 1.99 -10.79
N SER A 33 14.30 1.18 -10.07
CA SER A 33 13.60 1.62 -8.84
C SER A 33 14.61 2.05 -7.76
N GLY A 34 15.69 1.28 -7.60
CA GLY A 34 16.76 1.58 -6.67
C GLY A 34 17.47 2.91 -6.98
N ALA A 35 17.73 3.18 -8.26
CA ALA A 35 18.35 4.44 -8.70
C ALA A 35 17.45 5.65 -8.45
N LEU A 36 16.14 5.53 -8.73
CA LEU A 36 15.17 6.59 -8.44
C LEU A 36 15.08 6.85 -6.93
N LEU A 37 14.97 5.80 -6.12
CA LEU A 37 14.86 5.93 -4.66
C LEU A 37 16.11 6.56 -4.06
N LEU A 38 17.30 6.18 -4.50
CA LEU A 38 18.55 6.78 -4.03
C LEU A 38 18.60 8.28 -4.36
N LYS A 39 18.15 8.70 -5.56
CA LYS A 39 18.02 10.13 -5.91
C LYS A 39 17.03 10.87 -5.02
N LEU A 40 15.89 10.26 -4.69
CA LEU A 40 14.92 10.87 -3.79
C LEU A 40 15.46 11.00 -2.36
N ILE A 41 16.22 10.02 -1.90
CA ILE A 41 16.83 10.02 -0.58
C ILE A 41 17.94 11.06 -0.48
N SER A 42 18.81 11.17 -1.50
CA SER A 42 19.84 12.22 -1.51
C SER A 42 19.20 13.61 -1.39
N ASN A 43 18.17 13.89 -2.21
CA ASN A 43 17.46 15.16 -2.18
C ASN A 43 16.77 15.39 -0.82
N ALA A 44 16.14 14.37 -0.25
CA ALA A 44 15.49 14.47 1.06
C ALA A 44 16.49 14.69 2.20
N MET A 45 17.67 14.07 2.14
CA MET A 45 18.74 14.27 3.14
C MET A 45 19.35 15.67 3.03
N GLU A 46 19.55 16.18 1.82
CA GLU A 46 20.02 17.54 1.57
C GLU A 46 19.05 18.59 2.15
N GLN A 47 17.75 18.46 1.86
CA GLN A 47 16.70 19.31 2.44
C GLN A 47 16.69 19.25 3.98
N ALA A 48 16.81 18.03 4.54
CA ALA A 48 16.84 17.85 5.98
C ALA A 48 18.11 18.39 6.65
N ASN A 49 19.20 18.58 5.90
CA ASN A 49 20.45 19.19 6.40
C ASN A 49 20.45 20.70 6.22
N ALA A 50 19.77 21.22 5.18
CA ALA A 50 19.61 22.64 4.92
C ALA A 50 18.67 23.36 5.92
N GLY A 51 18.02 22.61 6.83
CA GLY A 51 17.07 23.17 7.79
C GLY A 51 15.75 23.63 7.16
N GLU A 52 15.53 23.31 5.88
CA GLU A 52 14.26 23.53 5.20
C GLU A 52 13.19 22.61 5.82
N GLN A 53 12.11 23.21 6.30
CA GLN A 53 10.95 22.42 6.68
C GLN A 53 10.36 21.79 5.41
N PRO A 54 10.27 20.45 5.34
CA PRO A 54 9.81 19.78 4.13
C PRO A 54 8.34 20.15 3.90
N GLY A 55 8.08 21.01 2.92
CA GLY A 55 6.75 21.17 2.35
C GLY A 55 6.28 19.81 1.83
N ARG A 56 5.24 19.26 2.47
CA ARG A 56 4.67 17.92 2.27
C ARG A 56 5.54 16.79 2.88
N ASN A 57 5.26 16.45 4.14
CA ASN A 57 5.91 15.38 4.91
C ASN A 57 5.68 14.00 4.27
N GLY A 58 6.52 13.62 3.31
CA GLY A 58 6.56 12.25 2.77
C GLY A 58 7.12 11.26 3.79
N VAL A 59 6.85 9.97 3.60
CA VAL A 59 7.32 8.89 4.48
C VAL A 59 8.84 8.95 4.71
N MET A 60 9.63 9.25 3.67
CA MET A 60 11.09 9.41 3.76
C MET A 60 11.50 10.52 4.74
N SER A 61 10.87 11.70 4.64
CA SER A 61 11.18 12.82 5.55
C SER A 61 10.89 12.47 7.01
N VAL A 62 9.77 11.77 7.27
CA VAL A 62 9.39 11.31 8.62
C VAL A 62 10.42 10.30 9.16
N ILE A 63 10.86 9.36 8.33
CA ILE A 63 11.88 8.36 8.71
C ILE A 63 13.20 9.07 9.06
N VAL A 64 13.70 9.93 8.18
CA VAL A 64 14.95 10.67 8.38
C VAL A 64 14.88 11.52 9.65
N SER A 65 13.81 12.28 9.85
CA SER A 65 13.61 13.09 11.06
C SER A 65 13.58 12.25 12.34
N ARG A 66 12.93 11.08 12.32
CA ARG A 66 12.90 10.17 13.48
C ARG A 66 14.27 9.56 13.77
N MET A 67 15.00 9.14 12.74
CA MET A 67 16.36 8.59 12.92
C MET A 67 17.32 9.65 13.50
N LYS A 68 17.24 10.91 13.03
CA LYS A 68 17.97 12.05 13.62
C LYS A 68 17.64 12.25 15.10
N THR A 69 16.34 12.26 15.44
CA THR A 69 15.88 12.47 16.82
C THR A 69 16.39 11.38 17.77
N ASN A 70 16.45 10.14 17.29
CA ASN A 70 16.93 8.99 18.07
C ASN A 70 18.47 8.83 18.05
N LYS A 71 19.21 9.78 17.46
CA LYS A 71 20.68 9.72 17.28
C LYS A 71 21.16 8.43 16.58
N GLN A 72 20.33 7.87 15.71
CA GLN A 72 20.67 6.68 14.95
C GLN A 72 21.41 7.07 13.67
N GLU A 73 22.43 6.31 13.30
CA GLU A 73 23.14 6.53 12.03
C GLU A 73 22.17 6.33 10.86
N ILE A 74 22.16 7.29 9.93
CA ILE A 74 21.24 7.30 8.80
C ILE A 74 21.93 6.64 7.61
N ALA A 75 21.82 5.31 7.54
CA ALA A 75 22.22 4.58 6.35
C ALA A 75 21.19 4.84 5.22
N PRO A 76 21.60 5.38 4.04
CA PRO A 76 20.66 5.66 2.94
C PRO A 76 19.91 4.41 2.46
N THR A 77 20.56 3.25 2.53
CA THR A 77 19.96 1.94 2.22
C THR A 77 18.83 1.57 3.17
N ALA A 78 18.96 1.87 4.48
CA ALA A 78 17.89 1.60 5.44
C ALA A 78 16.66 2.48 5.19
N VAL A 79 16.88 3.78 4.89
CA VAL A 79 15.79 4.70 4.54
C VAL A 79 15.07 4.23 3.27
N ARG A 80 15.83 3.77 2.26
CA ARG A 80 15.30 3.17 1.03
C ARG A 80 14.43 1.97 1.33
N ASP A 81 14.96 1.00 2.07
CA ASP A 81 14.31 -0.29 2.28
C ASP A 81 13.02 -0.13 3.10
N ILE A 82 13.03 0.72 4.14
CA ILE A 82 11.83 1.03 4.93
C ILE A 82 10.79 1.76 4.08
N SER A 83 11.21 2.71 3.24
CA SER A 83 10.30 3.48 2.38
C SER A 83 9.65 2.59 1.32
N LEU A 84 10.43 1.70 0.69
CA LEU A 84 9.92 0.75 -0.29
C LEU A 84 8.94 -0.23 0.35
N ALA A 85 9.30 -0.81 1.50
CA ALA A 85 8.42 -1.71 2.24
C ALA A 85 7.10 -1.02 2.66
N SER A 86 7.17 0.25 3.07
CA SER A 86 5.99 1.03 3.44
C SER A 86 5.08 1.28 2.24
N LEU A 87 5.65 1.58 1.07
CA LEU A 87 4.91 1.82 -0.17
C LEU A 87 4.19 0.55 -0.65
N GLU A 88 4.90 -0.57 -0.69
CA GLU A 88 4.33 -1.86 -1.11
C GLU A 88 3.21 -2.31 -0.17
N ALA A 89 3.42 -2.19 1.15
CA ALA A 89 2.42 -2.55 2.15
C ALA A 89 1.14 -1.69 2.02
N GLY A 90 1.28 -0.38 1.78
CA GLY A 90 0.14 0.53 1.67
C GLY A 90 -0.60 0.42 0.34
N ARG A 91 0.11 0.24 -0.78
CA ARG A 91 -0.47 0.28 -2.13
C ARG A 91 -1.40 -0.90 -2.41
N ASN A 92 -0.89 -2.12 -2.25
CA ASN A 92 -1.62 -3.32 -2.67
C ASN A 92 -2.82 -3.57 -1.76
N THR A 93 -2.63 -3.45 -0.44
CA THR A 93 -3.69 -3.72 0.53
C THR A 93 -4.86 -2.76 0.42
N THR A 94 -4.61 -1.46 0.23
CA THR A 94 -5.66 -0.45 0.08
C THR A 94 -6.38 -0.59 -1.26
N ALA A 95 -5.65 -0.87 -2.35
CA ALA A 95 -6.25 -1.08 -3.67
C ALA A 95 -7.17 -2.30 -3.69
N ASP A 96 -6.74 -3.42 -3.12
CA ASP A 96 -7.54 -4.65 -3.03
C ASP A 96 -8.80 -4.44 -2.18
N ALA A 97 -8.65 -3.77 -1.02
CA ALA A 97 -9.77 -3.46 -0.14
C ALA A 97 -10.81 -2.57 -0.84
N LEU A 98 -10.38 -1.52 -1.56
CA LEU A 98 -11.28 -0.66 -2.32
C LEU A 98 -11.98 -1.41 -3.45
N THR A 99 -11.24 -2.25 -4.17
CA THR A 99 -11.78 -3.04 -5.29
C THR A 99 -12.93 -3.92 -4.82
N TRP A 100 -12.72 -4.70 -3.76
CA TRP A 100 -13.76 -5.57 -3.20
C TRP A 100 -14.90 -4.80 -2.55
N LEU A 101 -14.62 -3.67 -1.91
CA LEU A 101 -15.65 -2.80 -1.36
C LEU A 101 -16.57 -2.27 -2.47
N PHE A 102 -16.02 -1.73 -3.56
CA PHE A 102 -16.80 -1.17 -4.65
C PHE A 102 -17.58 -2.23 -5.42
N HIS A 103 -16.97 -3.39 -5.66
CA HIS A 103 -17.68 -4.55 -6.20
C HIS A 103 -18.86 -4.96 -5.29
N THR A 104 -18.65 -5.04 -3.98
CA THR A 104 -19.72 -5.42 -3.05
C THR A 104 -20.84 -4.36 -3.01
N LEU A 105 -20.48 -3.08 -3.07
CA LEU A 105 -21.44 -1.96 -3.07
C LEU A 105 -22.23 -1.87 -4.37
N SER A 106 -21.64 -2.19 -5.53
CA SER A 106 -22.37 -2.19 -6.81
C SER A 106 -23.46 -3.27 -6.84
N ARG A 107 -23.24 -4.39 -6.16
CA ARG A 107 -24.21 -5.49 -5.99
C ARG A 107 -25.28 -5.22 -4.93
N ASN A 108 -25.01 -4.29 -4.01
CA ASN A 108 -25.88 -4.01 -2.86
C ASN A 108 -26.31 -2.54 -2.83
N LEU A 109 -27.14 -2.15 -3.81
CA LEU A 109 -27.58 -0.76 -3.97
C LEU A 109 -28.25 -0.19 -2.70
N ARG A 110 -28.96 -1.01 -1.93
CA ARG A 110 -29.52 -0.61 -0.62
C ARG A 110 -28.45 -0.10 0.35
N VAL A 111 -27.31 -0.80 0.46
CA VAL A 111 -26.20 -0.43 1.35
C VAL A 111 -25.50 0.80 0.81
N GLN A 112 -25.26 0.86 -0.50
CA GLN A 112 -24.69 2.03 -1.15
C GLN A 112 -25.52 3.30 -0.90
N MET A 113 -26.84 3.23 -1.02
CA MET A 113 -27.71 4.39 -0.78
C MET A 113 -27.69 4.85 0.68
N LYS A 114 -27.68 3.92 1.65
CA LYS A 114 -27.51 4.26 3.07
C LYS A 114 -26.17 4.94 3.32
N LEU A 115 -25.09 4.40 2.75
CA LEU A 115 -23.75 4.96 2.91
C LEU A 115 -23.63 6.35 2.29
N ARG A 116 -24.24 6.57 1.11
CA ARG A 116 -24.32 7.89 0.47
C ARG A 116 -25.08 8.90 1.34
N ALA A 117 -26.20 8.51 1.92
CA ALA A 117 -26.95 9.35 2.84
C ALA A 117 -26.13 9.69 4.10
N GLU A 118 -25.38 8.72 4.65
CA GLU A 118 -24.48 8.97 5.77
C GLU A 118 -23.36 9.94 5.41
N ILE A 119 -22.70 9.77 4.25
CA ILE A 119 -21.63 10.66 3.78
C ILE A 119 -22.16 12.09 3.53
N ALA A 120 -23.39 12.23 3.04
CA ALA A 120 -24.01 13.53 2.80
C ALA A 120 -24.27 14.31 4.11
N VAL A 121 -24.59 13.60 5.19
CA VAL A 121 -24.86 14.20 6.51
C VAL A 121 -23.58 14.34 7.35
N LYS A 122 -22.66 13.38 7.24
CA LYS A 122 -21.43 13.30 8.00
C LYS A 122 -20.24 13.32 7.05
N LEU A 123 -19.48 14.40 7.06
CA LEU A 123 -18.08 14.33 6.63
C LEU A 123 -17.40 13.20 7.41
N PRO A 124 -16.58 12.33 6.78
CA PRO A 124 -16.14 11.08 7.38
C PRO A 124 -15.25 11.35 8.60
N LYS A 125 -15.86 11.40 9.79
CA LYS A 125 -15.13 11.38 11.05
C LYS A 125 -14.41 10.03 11.15
N THR A 126 -13.20 10.05 11.69
CA THR A 126 -12.44 8.84 11.98
C THR A 126 -13.06 8.12 13.18
N ALA A 127 -14.25 7.54 13.03
CA ALA A 127 -14.80 6.62 14.02
C ALA A 127 -13.85 5.41 14.13
N GLU A 128 -13.35 5.16 15.33
CA GLU A 128 -12.56 3.98 15.66
C GLU A 128 -13.52 2.79 15.76
N SER A 129 -13.69 2.03 14.68
CA SER A 129 -14.19 0.66 14.81
C SER A 129 -13.02 -0.30 14.99
N GLU A 130 -13.21 -1.22 15.93
CA GLU A 130 -12.30 -2.33 16.19
C GLU A 130 -12.49 -3.35 15.06
N TYR A 131 -11.56 -3.34 14.11
CA TYR A 131 -11.57 -4.22 12.94
C TYR A 131 -10.29 -5.06 12.99
N SER A 132 -10.46 -6.38 13.07
CA SER A 132 -9.35 -7.35 13.25
C SER A 132 -8.36 -7.37 12.09
N ALA A 133 -8.74 -6.84 10.92
CA ALA A 133 -7.91 -6.78 9.71
C ALA A 133 -6.54 -6.09 9.93
N PHE A 134 -6.45 -5.17 10.90
CA PHE A 134 -5.20 -4.45 11.20
C PHE A 134 -4.35 -5.09 12.31
N ARG A 135 -4.78 -6.26 12.84
CA ARG A 135 -4.18 -6.97 13.97
C ARG A 135 -4.09 -6.12 15.26
N GLY A 136 -3.67 -6.75 16.35
CA GLY A 136 -3.38 -6.11 17.64
C GLY A 136 -1.99 -6.52 18.17
N GLY A 137 -1.54 -5.89 19.25
CA GLY A 137 -0.26 -6.21 19.90
C GLY A 137 0.99 -5.69 19.17
N PRO A 138 2.18 -6.27 19.39
CA PRO A 138 3.46 -5.74 18.92
C PRO A 138 3.64 -5.79 17.39
N ARG A 139 2.79 -6.54 16.68
CA ARG A 139 2.78 -6.65 15.21
C ARG A 139 1.53 -6.00 14.60
N VAL A 140 0.98 -5.00 15.29
CA VAL A 140 -0.12 -4.17 14.78
C VAL A 140 0.29 -3.46 13.49
N CYS A 141 -0.66 -3.29 12.57
CA CYS A 141 -0.42 -2.56 11.32
C CYS A 141 -0.04 -1.10 11.62
N LEU A 142 1.21 -0.74 11.31
CA LEU A 142 1.72 0.63 11.44
C LEU A 142 0.93 1.63 10.56
N GLY A 143 0.48 1.18 9.39
CA GLY A 143 -0.27 1.97 8.43
C GLY A 143 -1.78 2.08 8.71
N ARG A 144 -2.30 1.54 9.82
CA ARG A 144 -3.75 1.44 10.09
C ARG A 144 -4.51 2.76 9.92
N ASN A 145 -3.97 3.85 10.48
CA ASN A 145 -4.65 5.14 10.44
C ASN A 145 -4.61 5.76 9.04
N LEU A 146 -3.48 5.61 8.34
CA LEU A 146 -3.34 6.05 6.96
C LEU A 146 -4.27 5.26 6.04
N ALA A 147 -4.30 3.93 6.14
CA ALA A 147 -5.20 3.08 5.36
C ALA A 147 -6.67 3.44 5.59
N LYS A 148 -7.09 3.61 6.86
CA LYS A 148 -8.45 4.08 7.19
C LYS A 148 -8.77 5.44 6.58
N LEU A 149 -7.81 6.36 6.55
CA LEU A 149 -7.98 7.68 5.96
C LEU A 149 -8.12 7.59 4.44
N GLU A 150 -7.20 6.89 3.76
CA GLU A 150 -7.21 6.69 2.30
C GLU A 150 -8.52 6.03 1.85
N LEU A 151 -8.92 4.95 2.50
CA LEU A 151 -10.20 4.27 2.23
C LEU A 151 -11.38 5.25 2.35
N LYS A 152 -11.45 6.00 3.46
CA LYS A 152 -12.54 6.95 3.69
C LYS A 152 -12.57 8.08 2.67
N ILE A 153 -11.42 8.66 2.33
CA ILE A 153 -11.32 9.74 1.35
C ILE A 153 -11.78 9.25 -0.02
N VAL A 154 -11.26 8.10 -0.48
CA VAL A 154 -11.60 7.55 -1.79
C VAL A 154 -13.09 7.19 -1.86
N VAL A 155 -13.60 6.46 -0.85
CA VAL A 155 -15.01 6.07 -0.78
C VAL A 155 -15.92 7.29 -0.70
N ALA A 156 -15.63 8.27 0.16
CA ALA A 156 -16.45 9.47 0.27
C ALA A 156 -16.44 10.28 -1.03
N THR A 157 -15.28 10.43 -1.67
CA THR A 157 -15.13 11.17 -2.92
C THR A 157 -15.90 10.51 -4.06
N LEU A 158 -15.75 9.18 -4.22
CA LEU A 158 -16.39 8.44 -5.30
C LEU A 158 -17.89 8.31 -5.07
N LEU A 159 -18.33 7.92 -3.87
CA LEU A 159 -19.76 7.78 -3.58
C LEU A 159 -20.50 9.11 -3.47
N SER A 160 -19.82 10.25 -3.27
CA SER A 160 -20.50 11.54 -3.37
C SER A 160 -20.87 11.87 -4.82
N ARG A 161 -20.02 11.47 -5.78
CA ARG A 161 -20.14 11.84 -7.20
C ARG A 161 -20.78 10.76 -8.08
N PHE A 162 -20.58 9.48 -7.76
CA PHE A 162 -20.92 8.37 -8.64
C PHE A 162 -21.80 7.34 -7.95
N ARG A 163 -22.71 6.74 -8.72
CA ARG A 163 -23.49 5.56 -8.33
C ARG A 163 -22.88 4.36 -9.04
N LEU A 164 -22.47 3.34 -8.28
CA LEU A 164 -21.88 2.14 -8.84
C LEU A 164 -22.98 1.14 -9.16
N ILE A 165 -22.95 0.60 -10.38
CA ILE A 165 -23.86 -0.44 -10.88
C ILE A 165 -22.97 -1.56 -11.41
N GLU A 166 -23.33 -2.81 -11.11
CA GLU A 166 -22.64 -3.97 -11.65
C GLU A 166 -22.98 -4.13 -13.13
N GLU A 167 -21.96 -4.36 -13.96
CA GLU A 167 -22.16 -4.64 -15.38
C GLU A 167 -22.74 -6.06 -15.55
N PRO A 168 -23.93 -6.23 -16.16
CA PRO A 168 -24.66 -7.50 -16.16
C PRO A 168 -23.92 -8.69 -16.80
N SER A 169 -22.89 -8.43 -17.61
CA SER A 169 -22.15 -9.45 -18.36
C SER A 169 -20.89 -9.97 -17.65
N GLN A 170 -20.57 -9.46 -16.45
CA GLN A 170 -19.35 -9.83 -15.73
C GLN A 170 -19.66 -10.75 -14.53
N ASP A 171 -19.24 -12.01 -14.61
CA ASP A 171 -19.30 -12.95 -13.48
C ASP A 171 -18.00 -12.86 -12.66
N VAL A 172 -17.96 -11.88 -11.74
CA VAL A 172 -16.80 -11.68 -10.84
C VAL A 172 -16.97 -12.56 -9.60
N ARG A 173 -16.15 -13.62 -9.51
CA ARG A 173 -16.11 -14.52 -8.35
C ARG A 173 -14.79 -14.40 -7.61
N SER A 174 -14.84 -14.41 -6.28
CA SER A 174 -13.65 -14.61 -5.47
C SER A 174 -13.21 -16.08 -5.60
N ILE A 175 -12.15 -16.32 -6.36
CA ILE A 175 -11.50 -17.62 -6.36
C ILE A 175 -10.66 -17.69 -5.09
N LEU A 176 -11.22 -18.27 -4.04
CA LEU A 176 -10.47 -18.62 -2.84
C LEU A 176 -9.93 -20.05 -3.01
N GLU A 177 -8.93 -20.22 -3.88
CA GLU A 177 -8.21 -21.49 -3.97
C GLU A 177 -7.26 -21.61 -2.79
N LEU A 178 -7.72 -22.28 -1.73
CA LEU A 178 -6.87 -22.75 -0.63
C LEU A 178 -6.13 -24.01 -1.10
N THR A 179 -5.04 -23.85 -1.85
CA THR A 179 -4.12 -24.95 -2.23
C THR A 179 -2.73 -24.82 -1.57
#